data_AF-A0A4Y2JSI8-F1
#
_entry.id   AF-A0A4Y2JSI8-F1
#
_cell.length_a   1.000
_cell.length_b   1.000
_cell.length_c   1.000
_cell.angle_alpha   90.00
_cell.angle_beta   90.00
_cell.angle_gamma   90.00
#
_symmetry.space_group_name_H-M   'P 1'
#
loop_
_entity.id
_entity.type
_entity.pdbx_description
1 polymer ?
#
loop_
_entity_poly.entity_id
_entity_poly.type
_entity_poly.pdbx_seq_one_letter_code
_entity_poly.pdbx_strand_id
1 'polypeptide(L)' 'LDPATFLFSNASPRTKLDRTDALFVDVIHTDGGGIGMVEPIGHVDFYPNGGQIQAGCTASNSLRALLEKGVVEGELF' A
#
# COMPACT_ATOMS: atom_id res chain seq x y z
N LEU A 1 0.57 3.51 -7.45
CA LEU A 1 1.87 2.99 -6.95
C LEU A 1 1.71 2.75 -5.45
N ASP A 2 1.83 1.49 -5.02
CA ASP A 2 1.66 0.94 -3.66
C ASP A 2 0.56 1.60 -2.80
N PRO A 3 -0.72 1.36 -3.14
CA PRO A 3 -1.84 2.03 -2.47
C PRO A 3 -1.85 1.75 -0.96
N ALA A 4 -2.09 2.78 -0.15
CA ALA A 4 -2.11 2.65 1.30
C ALA A 4 -3.27 1.75 1.76
N THR A 5 -3.00 0.81 2.66
CA THR A 5 -4.02 -0.08 3.24
C THR A 5 -4.74 0.59 4.41
N PHE A 6 -4.02 1.34 5.25
CA PHE A 6 -4.60 1.97 6.42
C PHE A 6 -5.68 2.99 6.02
N LEU A 7 -6.87 2.88 6.63
CA LEU A 7 -8.10 3.62 6.30
C LEU A 7 -8.79 3.27 4.96
N PHE A 8 -8.13 2.53 4.06
CA PHE A 8 -8.67 2.31 2.71
C PHE A 8 -9.04 0.85 2.40
N SER A 9 -8.55 -0.18 3.11
CA SER A 9 -8.85 -1.59 2.77
C SER A 9 -10.36 -1.85 2.67
N ASN A 10 -11.10 -1.42 3.69
CA ASN A 10 -12.56 -1.58 3.76
C ASN A 10 -13.34 -0.35 3.31
N ALA A 11 -12.66 0.65 2.75
CA ALA A 11 -13.32 1.85 2.26
C ALA A 11 -14.14 1.53 1.01
N SER A 12 -15.23 2.28 0.80
CA SER A 12 -16.03 2.14 -0.41
C SER A 12 -15.19 2.49 -1.65
N PRO A 13 -15.52 1.96 -2.85
CA PRO A 13 -14.86 2.36 -4.09
C PRO A 13 -14.88 3.86 -4.37
N ARG A 14 -15.82 4.62 -3.78
CA ARG A 14 -15.87 6.10 -3.93
C ARG A 14 -14.81 6.83 -3.12
N THR A 15 -14.16 6.14 -2.20
CA THR A 15 -13.28 6.72 -1.16
C THR A 15 -11.90 6.09 -1.15
N LYS A 16 -11.62 5.17 -2.09
CA LYS A 16 -10.32 4.55 -2.32
C LYS A 16 -10.07 4.48 -3.83
N LEU A 17 -8.83 4.23 -4.23
CA LEU A 17 -8.53 3.94 -5.63
C LEU A 17 -9.33 2.71 -6.09
N ASP A 18 -10.02 2.86 -7.21
CA ASP A 18 -10.79 1.79 -7.85
C ASP A 18 -10.57 1.84 -9.37
N ARG A 19 -10.72 0.68 -10.02
CA ARG A 19 -10.62 0.58 -11.48
C ARG A 19 -11.56 1.52 -12.23
N THR A 20 -12.69 1.93 -11.65
CA THR A 20 -13.63 2.84 -12.30
C THR A 20 -13.18 4.31 -12.31
N ASP A 21 -12.10 4.66 -11.62
CA ASP A 21 -11.60 6.04 -11.54
C ASP A 21 -10.97 6.54 -12.86
N ALA A 22 -10.63 5.64 -13.78
CA ALA A 22 -10.07 5.98 -15.09
C ALA A 22 -10.41 4.94 -16.17
N LEU A 23 -10.09 5.27 -17.43
CA LEU A 23 -10.23 4.33 -18.56
C LEU A 23 -9.36 3.07 -18.38
N PHE A 24 -8.22 3.22 -17.71
CA PHE A 24 -7.32 2.14 -17.36
C PHE A 24 -6.54 2.54 -16.10
N VAL A 25 -6.33 1.58 -15.20
CA VAL A 25 -5.67 1.77 -13.91
C VAL A 25 -4.75 0.58 -13.73
N ASP A 26 -3.45 0.81 -13.70
CA ASP A 26 -2.45 -0.15 -13.31
C ASP A 26 -1.94 0.15 -11.90
N VAL A 27 -1.78 -0.91 -11.12
CA VAL A 27 -1.35 -0.81 -9.73
C VAL A 27 -0.10 -1.66 -9.55
N ILE A 28 0.86 -1.13 -8.81
CA ILE A 28 2.07 -1.87 -8.43
C ILE A 28 2.03 -1.99 -6.91
N HIS A 29 2.02 -3.22 -6.40
CA HIS A 29 2.04 -3.55 -4.99
C HIS A 29 3.46 -3.94 -4.59
N THR A 30 4.06 -3.21 -3.65
CA THR A 30 5.46 -3.44 -3.25
C THR A 30 5.62 -3.74 -1.76
N ASP A 31 4.68 -3.28 -0.94
CA ASP A 31 4.65 -3.46 0.52
C ASP A 31 3.29 -4.00 1.00
N GLY A 32 2.72 -4.92 0.24
CA GLY A 32 1.49 -5.62 0.59
C GLY A 32 1.62 -6.40 1.90
N GLY A 33 0.72 -6.13 2.86
CA GLY A 33 0.78 -6.70 4.21
C GLY A 33 1.64 -5.88 5.18
N GLY A 34 2.40 -4.90 4.68
CA GLY A 34 2.97 -3.79 5.45
C GLY A 34 1.98 -2.62 5.53
N ILE A 35 2.31 -1.51 4.87
CA ILE A 35 1.41 -0.34 4.74
C ILE A 35 0.67 -0.30 3.40
N GLY A 36 1.06 -1.15 2.45
CA GLY A 36 0.41 -1.30 1.15
C GLY A 36 -0.78 -2.27 1.15
N MET A 37 -1.74 -2.03 0.27
CA MET A 37 -2.87 -2.94 0.01
C MET A 37 -2.38 -4.22 -0.67
N VAL A 38 -3.02 -5.34 -0.34
CA VAL A 38 -2.78 -6.64 -1.02
C VAL A 38 -3.85 -6.90 -2.08
N GLU A 39 -5.06 -6.40 -1.86
CA GLU A 39 -6.19 -6.58 -2.77
C GLU A 39 -5.92 -5.93 -4.13
N PRO A 40 -6.26 -6.60 -5.24
CA PRO A 40 -6.19 -5.99 -6.55
C PRO A 40 -7.31 -4.95 -6.69
N ILE A 41 -6.92 -3.71 -7.02
CA ILE A 41 -7.85 -2.58 -7.17
C ILE A 41 -7.76 -1.91 -8.54
N GLY A 42 -6.81 -2.34 -9.38
CA GLY A 42 -6.67 -1.89 -10.76
C GLY A 42 -7.47 -2.71 -11.78
N HIS A 43 -7.23 -2.37 -13.04
CA HIS A 43 -7.48 -3.25 -14.18
C HIS A 43 -6.36 -4.29 -14.32
N VAL A 44 -5.12 -3.89 -13.99
CA VAL A 44 -3.95 -4.76 -13.90
C VAL A 44 -3.19 -4.44 -12.63
N ASP A 45 -2.84 -5.47 -11.87
CA ASP A 45 -2.16 -5.35 -10.59
C ASP A 45 -0.85 -6.17 -10.65
N PHE A 46 0.28 -5.48 -10.51
CA PHE A 46 1.61 -6.05 -10.54
C PHE A 46 2.13 -6.25 -9.12
N TYR A 47 2.74 -7.41 -8.88
CA TYR A 47 3.32 -7.78 -7.58
C TYR A 47 4.80 -8.16 -7.73
N PRO A 48 5.71 -7.18 -7.94
CA PRO A 48 7.14 -7.44 -8.02
C PRO A 48 7.63 -8.17 -6.78
N ASN A 49 8.43 -9.22 -6.98
CA ASN A 49 8.95 -10.06 -5.88
C ASN A 49 7.85 -10.61 -4.94
N GLY A 50 6.64 -10.84 -5.46
CA GLY A 50 5.48 -11.28 -4.66
C GLY A 50 4.73 -10.15 -3.96
N GLY A 51 5.18 -8.90 -4.10
CA GLY A 51 4.47 -7.68 -3.72
C GLY A 51 4.45 -7.35 -2.23
N GLN A 52 5.28 -8.01 -1.43
CA GLN A 52 5.36 -7.79 0.03
C GLN A 52 6.70 -7.22 0.48
N ILE A 53 7.81 -7.87 0.11
CA ILE A 53 9.16 -7.47 0.51
C ILE A 53 10.01 -7.36 -0.75
N GLN A 54 10.54 -6.16 -0.99
CA GLN A 54 11.37 -5.90 -2.17
C GLN A 54 12.84 -6.20 -1.88
N ALA A 55 13.57 -6.59 -2.93
CA ALA A 55 15.00 -6.82 -2.84
C ALA A 55 15.72 -5.55 -2.33
N GLY A 56 16.53 -5.70 -1.28
CA GLY A 56 17.23 -4.58 -0.63
C GLY A 56 16.45 -3.91 0.50
N CYS A 57 15.17 -4.24 0.71
CA CYS A 57 14.39 -3.78 1.86
C CYS A 57 14.44 -4.80 3.02
N THR A 58 14.43 -4.30 4.26
CA THR A 58 14.28 -5.15 5.45
C THR A 58 12.81 -5.49 5.69
N ALA A 59 12.52 -6.70 6.17
CA ALA A 59 11.16 -7.16 6.52
C ALA A 59 10.56 -6.46 7.77
N SER A 60 11.09 -5.31 8.16
CA SER A 60 10.51 -4.52 9.24
C SER A 60 9.07 -4.17 8.87
N ASN A 61 8.09 -4.55 9.69
CA ASN A 61 6.70 -4.14 9.49
C ASN A 61 6.66 -2.63 9.29
N SER A 62 6.36 -2.17 8.08
CA SER A 62 6.31 -0.74 7.73
C SER A 62 5.37 0.03 8.67
N LEU A 63 4.32 -0.64 9.16
CA LEU A 63 3.45 -0.10 10.20
C LEU A 63 4.17 0.15 11.53
N ARG A 64 5.04 -0.76 11.98
CA ARG A 64 5.85 -0.54 13.18
C ARG A 64 6.85 0.58 12.96
N ALA A 65 7.49 0.65 11.80
CA ALA A 65 8.38 1.75 11.45
C ALA A 65 7.63 3.10 11.48
N LEU A 66 6.39 3.16 10.99
CA LEU A 66 5.54 4.35 11.07
C LEU A 66 5.07 4.66 12.49
N LEU A 67 4.75 3.65 13.31
CA LEU A 67 4.37 3.88 14.70
C LEU A 67 5.56 4.39 15.53
N GLU A 68 6.74 3.80 15.33
CA GLU A 68 7.96 4.21 16.02
C GLU A 68 8.38 5.61 15.56
N LYS A 69 8.53 5.85 14.25
CA LYS A 69 8.95 7.17 13.75
C LYS A 69 7.87 8.24 13.86
N GLY A 70 6.62 7.90 13.58
CA GLY A 70 5.52 8.85 13.57
C GLY A 70 5.00 9.22 14.96
N VAL A 71 4.88 8.26 15.89
CA VAL A 71 4.34 8.52 17.23
C VAL A 71 5.45 8.84 18.24
N VAL A 72 6.60 8.17 18.15
CA VAL A 72 7.68 8.34 19.14
C VAL A 72 8.62 9.48 18.74
N GLU A 73 9.00 9.55 17.47
CA GLU A 73 9.91 10.59 16.98
C GLU A 73 9.17 11.85 16.48
N GLY A 74 7.85 11.77 16.29
CA GLY A 74 7.00 12.91 15.95
C GLY A 74 7.14 13.41 14.51
N GLU A 75 7.67 12.61 13.59
CA GLU A 75 7.91 12.98 12.19
C GLU A 75 6.67 12.82 11.29
N LEU A 76 5.49 13.26 11.75
CA LEU A 76 4.30 13.40 10.91
C LEU A 76 4.01 14.88 10.66
N PHE A 77 4.38 15.32 9.44
CA PHE A 77 4.41 16.65 8.80
C PHE A 77 5.69 17.47 8.98
#